data_AF-A0A0F9D3K6-F1
#
_entry.id   AF-A0A0F9D3K6-F1
#
_cell.length_a   1.000
_cell.length_b   1.000
_cell.length_c   1.000
_cell.angle_alpha   90.00
_cell.angle_beta   90.00
_cell.angle_gamma   90.00
#
_symmetry.space_group_name_H-M   'P 1'
#
loop_
_entity.id
_entity.type
_entity.pdbx_description
1 polymer ?
#
loop_
_entity_poly.entity_id
_entity_poly.type
_entity_poly.pdbx_seq_one_letter_code
_entity_poly.pdbx_strand_id
1 'polypeptide(L)' 'MTNQFVIRMAKDLKKASAKNDAPLWSKLSKLALKPSSVRRTINLKRIGQLTKDNDVVVFPGKVLGTG' A
#
# COMPACT_ATOMS: atom_id res chain seq x y z
N MET A 1 10.48 -14.61 -9.05
CA MET A 1 11.27 -13.48 -9.56
C MET A 1 10.96 -12.24 -8.71
N THR A 2 11.98 -11.57 -8.17
CA THR A 2 11.78 -10.41 -7.29
C THR A 2 11.67 -9.13 -8.10
N ASN A 3 10.57 -8.40 -7.95
CA ASN A 3 10.35 -7.14 -8.68
C ASN A 3 11.22 -6.01 -8.10
N GLN A 4 12.19 -5.52 -8.88
CA GLN A 4 13.14 -4.48 -8.47
C GLN A 4 12.48 -3.13 -8.20
N PHE A 5 11.39 -2.79 -8.92
CA PHE A 5 10.63 -1.56 -8.67
C PHE A 5 10.00 -1.56 -7.28
N VAL A 6 9.44 -2.71 -6.87
CA VAL A 6 8.83 -2.87 -5.54
C VAL A 6 9.89 -2.74 -4.43
N ILE A 7 11.09 -3.29 -4.64
CA ILE A 7 12.20 -3.15 -3.70
C ILE A 7 12.61 -1.68 -3.55
N ARG A 8 12.76 -0.96 -4.66
CA ARG A 8 13.15 0.46 -4.65
C ARG A 8 12.09 1.31 -3.94
N MET A 9 10.82 1.15 -4.31
CA MET A 9 9.70 1.83 -3.66
C MET A 9 9.67 1.54 -2.15
N ALA A 10 9.86 0.29 -1.72
CA ALA A 10 9.88 -0.06 -0.30
C ALA A 10 11.03 0.62 0.46
N LYS A 11 12.20 0.81 -0.18
CA LYS A 11 13.32 1.58 0.38
C LYS A 11 12.97 3.06 0.52
N ASP A 12 12.35 3.64 -0.50
CA ASP A 12 11.95 5.05 -0.51
C ASP A 12 10.89 5.34 0.55
N LEU A 13 9.89 4.46 0.70
CA LEU A 13 8.90 4.54 1.79
C LEU A 13 9.55 4.43 3.18
N LYS A 14 10.55 3.55 3.35
CA LYS A 14 11.28 3.45 4.63
C LYS A 14 12.06 4.73 4.93
N LYS A 15 12.72 5.33 3.94
CA LYS A 15 13.41 6.63 4.08
C LYS A 15 12.42 7.75 4.42
N ALA A 16 11.29 7.82 3.73
CA ALA A 16 10.23 8.79 4.00
C ALA A 16 9.65 8.66 5.42
N SER A 17 9.55 7.43 5.93
CA SER A 17 9.14 7.18 7.32
C SER A 17 10.07 7.84 8.32
N ALA A 18 11.39 7.65 8.17
CA ALA A 18 12.38 8.21 9.06
C ALA A 18 12.51 9.74 8.90
N LYS A 19 12.42 10.25 7.67
CA LYS A 19 12.54 11.68 7.39
C LYS A 19 11.36 12.50 7.93
N ASN A 20 10.15 11.95 7.87
CA ASN A 20 8.93 12.66 8.21
C ASN A 20 8.32 12.23 9.55
N ASP A 21 9.05 11.43 10.35
CA ASP A 21 8.57 10.80 11.60
C ASP A 21 7.17 10.16 11.47
N ALA A 22 6.95 9.49 10.34
CA ALA A 22 5.66 8.97 9.93
C ALA A 22 5.72 7.43 9.88
N PRO A 23 5.35 6.72 10.98
CA PRO A 23 5.49 5.26 11.07
C PRO A 23 4.62 4.49 10.07
N LEU A 24 3.60 5.14 9.51
CA LEU A 24 2.75 4.61 8.44
C LEU A 24 3.58 4.10 7.25
N TRP A 25 4.58 4.87 6.82
CA TRP A 25 5.38 4.53 5.64
C TRP A 25 6.27 3.30 5.85
N SER A 26 6.81 3.13 7.07
CA SER A 26 7.55 1.93 7.46
C SER A 26 6.64 0.70 7.44
N LYS A 27 5.39 0.81 7.90
CA LYS A 27 4.40 -0.27 7.83
C LYS A 27 4.05 -0.61 6.37
N LEU A 28 3.84 0.38 5.52
CA LEU A 28 3.57 0.18 4.09
C LEU A 28 4.73 -0.49 3.36
N SER A 29 5.98 -0.09 3.65
CA SER A 29 7.19 -0.73 3.12
C SER A 29 7.23 -2.23 3.46
N LYS A 30 6.99 -2.60 4.72
CA LYS A 30 6.91 -4.00 5.16
C LYS A 30 5.81 -4.77 4.43
N LEU A 31 4.64 -4.18 4.21
CA LEU A 31 3.54 -4.82 3.50
C LEU A 31 3.82 -4.98 2.00
N ALA A 32 4.48 -4.00 1.38
CA ALA A 32 4.86 -4.04 -0.03
C ALA A 32 5.89 -5.14 -0.35
N LEU A 33 6.71 -5.55 0.62
CA LEU A 33 7.69 -6.62 0.47
C LEU A 33 7.11 -8.02 0.70
N LYS A 34 5.86 -8.14 1.15
CA LYS A 34 5.23 -9.46 1.31
C LYS A 34 5.05 -10.17 -0.05
N PRO A 35 5.12 -11.51 -0.08
CA PRO A 35 4.80 -12.31 -1.27
C PRO A 35 3.41 -11.97 -1.82
N SER A 36 3.23 -12.09 -3.13
CA SER A 36 1.96 -11.78 -3.80
C SER A 36 0.79 -12.60 -3.26
N SER A 37 1.03 -13.86 -2.86
CA SER A 37 0.01 -14.78 -2.33
C SER A 37 -0.67 -14.30 -1.05
N VAL A 38 -0.01 -13.46 -0.25
CA VAL A 38 -0.54 -12.94 1.02
C VAL A 38 -0.96 -11.47 0.93
N ARG A 39 -0.84 -10.84 -0.25
CA ARG A 39 -1.30 -9.47 -0.44
C ARG A 39 -2.81 -9.45 -0.52
N ARG A 40 -3.42 -8.56 0.25
CA ARG A 40 -4.86 -8.40 0.29
C ARG A 40 -5.35 -7.81 -1.04
N THR A 41 -6.58 -8.17 -1.39
CA THR A 41 -7.33 -7.54 -2.46
C THR A 41 -8.53 -6.82 -1.87
N ILE A 42 -8.94 -5.72 -2.49
CA ILE A 42 -10.14 -4.96 -2.11
C ILE A 42 -10.82 -4.47 -3.38
N ASN A 43 -12.14 -4.29 -3.35
CA ASN A 43 -12.87 -3.74 -4.48
C ASN A 43 -13.28 -2.27 -4.23
N LEU A 44 -13.58 -1.55 -5.31
CA LEU A 44 -13.95 -0.12 -5.24
C LEU A 44 -15.20 0.12 -4.39
N LYS A 45 -16.23 -0.73 -4.50
CA LYS A 45 -17.42 -0.66 -3.65
C LYS A 45 -17.08 -0.69 -2.15
N ARG A 46 -16.17 -1.57 -1.74
CA ARG A 46 -15.76 -1.70 -0.34
C ARG A 46 -14.92 -0.52 0.12
N ILE A 47 -14.08 0.05 -0.75
CA ILE A 47 -13.38 1.30 -0.44
C ILE A 47 -14.41 2.40 -0.18
N GLY A 48 -15.36 2.63 -1.10
CA GLY A 48 -16.39 3.67 -0.95
C GLY A 48 -17.30 3.50 0.28
N GLN A 49 -17.48 2.28 0.79
CA GLN A 49 -18.19 2.04 2.06
C GLN A 49 -17.37 2.41 3.31
N LEU A 50 -16.04 2.43 3.21
CA LEU A 50 -15.12 2.62 4.34
C LEU A 50 -14.55 4.03 4.41
N THR A 51 -14.79 4.86 3.39
CA THR A 51 -14.14 6.16 3.20
C THR A 51 -15.18 7.24 2.93
N LYS A 52 -14.83 8.49 3.18
CA LYS A 52 -15.64 9.66 2.88
C LYS A 52 -15.05 10.43 1.69
N ASP A 53 -15.83 11.36 1.17
CA ASP A 53 -15.35 12.27 0.12
C ASP A 53 -14.11 13.04 0.62
N ASN A 54 -13.12 13.18 -0.27
CA ASN A 54 -11.80 13.76 -0.02
C ASN A 54 -10.84 12.95 0.88
N ASP A 55 -11.18 11.72 1.27
CA ASP A 55 -10.21 10.84 1.95
C ASP A 55 -9.11 10.36 0.99
N VAL A 56 -7.86 10.40 1.45
CA VAL A 56 -6.71 9.83 0.74
C VAL A 56 -6.43 8.43 1.28
N VAL A 57 -6.62 7.42 0.42
CA VAL A 57 -6.46 6.01 0.79
C VAL A 57 -5.23 5.43 0.14
N VAL A 58 -4.40 4.74 0.94
CA VAL A 58 -3.26 3.97 0.44
C VAL A 58 -3.50 2.49 0.71
N PHE A 59 -3.57 1.67 -0.35
CA PHE A 59 -3.80 0.24 -0.24
C PHE A 59 -2.56 -0.57 -0.68
N PRO A 60 -1.94 -1.37 0.21
CA PRO A 60 -0.73 -2.13 -0.10
C PRO A 60 -1.04 -3.48 -0.76
N GLY A 61 -1.79 -3.45 -1.87
CA GLY A 61 -2.30 -4.64 -2.54
C GLY A 61 -2.99 -4.31 -3.86
N LYS A 62 -3.79 -5.25 -4.37
CA LYS A 62 -4.53 -5.05 -5.62
C LYS A 62 -5.91 -4.48 -5.35
N VAL A 63 -6.27 -3.41 -6.04
CA VAL A 63 -7.64 -2.87 -6.09
C VAL A 63 -8.34 -3.44 -7.31
N LEU A 64 -9.56 -3.94 -7.11
CA LEU A 64 -10.39 -4.54 -8.15
C LEU A 64 -11.54 -3.60 -8.51
N GLY A 65 -11.81 -3.48 -9.80
CA GLY A 65 -13.01 -2.83 -10.29
C GLY A 65 -14.27 -3.57 -9.85
N THR A 66 -15.38 -2.84 -9.81
CA THR A 66 -16.72 -3.40 -9.70
C THR A 66 -17.44 -3.01 -10.98
N GLY A 67 -17.85 -4.01 -11.77
CA GLY A 67 -18.62 -3.79 -13.00
C GLY A 67 -19.95 -3.13 -12.73
#